data_AF-A0A1R1PHX9-F1
#
_entry.id   AF-A0A1R1PHX9-F1
#
_cell.length_a   1.000
_cell.length_b   1.000
_cell.length_c   1.000
_cell.angle_alpha   90.00
_cell.angle_beta   90.00
_cell.angle_gamma   90.00
#
_symmetry.space_group_name_H-M   'P 1'
#
loop_
_entity.id
_entity.type
_entity.pdbx_description
1 polymer ?
#
loop_
_entity_poly.entity_id
_entity_poly.type
_entity_poly.pdbx_seq_one_letter_code
_entity_poly.pdbx_strand_id
1 'polypeptide(L)'
;MAQVEAFTTFKNKGANSMQMRRFDVVVFTDNLMHTGLSGVKTLNKNAPLNELNSVLRETFSHGIGENSITHDREKGILVIKDARDARDLGTRDVVDDLEITAKIFFMEYPNPDNVAGLEASIEQNLEFVKDHLKVNRIDNLILAFSPAEPKEHIKISSLESTKKHHNGYDLDSFCKLWSLLRIRQQLDDFSRLGVSDFSLKMLQELKDTSAGLPDINQIKLSECEGLSESLLQFAVSNNIELLSNTDVDSFITPKSLTNATQSFDFEPLLGDMKSKSPLVLTPRVVTKYNTIIKNRSIVRSKGYIVTATAQI
;
A
#
# COMPACT_ATOMS: atom_id res chain seq x y z
N MET A 1 -5.48 32.16 -48.51
CA MET A 1 -5.38 30.77 -49.00
C MET A 1 -3.91 30.43 -49.16
N ALA A 2 -3.51 29.33 -48.53
CA ALA A 2 -2.33 28.50 -48.79
C ALA A 2 -0.94 29.16 -48.94
N GLN A 3 -0.07 28.89 -47.96
CA GLN A 3 1.32 28.53 -48.25
C GLN A 3 1.65 27.24 -47.53
N VAL A 4 2.04 26.24 -48.31
CA VAL A 4 2.46 24.90 -47.91
C VAL A 4 3.90 24.72 -48.38
N GLU A 5 4.70 24.19 -47.46
CA GLU A 5 5.97 23.44 -47.62
C GLU A 5 7.26 24.13 -48.10
N ALA A 6 8.25 24.12 -47.19
CA ALA A 6 9.52 23.43 -47.47
C ALA A 6 10.18 22.97 -46.15
N PHE A 7 10.38 21.66 -46.06
CA PHE A 7 11.22 20.97 -45.09
C PHE A 7 12.65 21.51 -45.10
N THR A 8 13.24 21.81 -43.93
CA THR A 8 14.69 21.64 -43.75
C THR A 8 15.00 21.23 -42.31
N THR A 9 15.55 20.02 -42.24
CA THR A 9 16.21 19.33 -41.15
C THR A 9 17.05 20.23 -40.23
N PHE A 10 16.70 20.29 -38.95
CA PHE A 10 17.66 20.55 -37.88
C PHE A 10 17.76 19.32 -36.98
N LYS A 11 18.85 18.58 -37.17
CA LYS A 11 19.42 17.67 -36.16
C LYS A 11 19.57 18.46 -34.86
N ASN A 12 18.79 18.13 -33.84
CA ASN A 12 19.20 18.44 -32.48
C ASN A 12 19.84 17.19 -31.87
N LYS A 13 21.14 17.32 -31.63
CA LYS A 13 22.01 16.31 -31.04
C LYS A 13 21.52 15.97 -29.64
N GLY A 14 21.79 14.72 -29.25
CA GLY A 14 21.30 14.11 -28.03
C GLY A 14 21.60 14.93 -26.78
N ALA A 15 20.52 15.27 -26.08
CA ALA A 15 20.48 15.23 -24.64
C ALA A 15 19.68 13.97 -24.28
N ASN A 16 20.29 12.81 -24.48
CA ASN A 16 19.81 11.57 -23.88
C ASN A 16 20.21 11.67 -22.40
N SER A 17 19.50 12.50 -21.64
CA SER A 17 19.54 12.43 -20.19
C SER A 17 19.00 11.06 -19.86
N MET A 18 19.90 10.17 -19.46
CA MET A 18 19.63 8.84 -18.96
C MET A 18 18.84 9.00 -17.64
N GLN A 19 17.57 9.39 -17.76
CA GLN A 19 16.61 9.34 -16.69
C GLN A 19 16.53 7.85 -16.38
N MET A 20 17.10 7.43 -15.23
CA MET A 20 17.02 6.04 -14.80
C MET A 20 15.56 5.65 -14.91
N ARG A 21 15.23 4.76 -15.85
CA ARG A 21 13.87 4.29 -16.00
C ARG A 21 13.59 3.51 -14.74
N ARG A 22 12.77 4.10 -13.86
CA ARG A 22 12.24 3.43 -12.70
C ARG A 22 11.59 2.14 -13.18
N PHE A 23 12.02 1.00 -12.63
CA PHE A 23 11.41 -0.28 -12.91
C PHE A 23 10.67 -0.73 -11.66
N ASP A 24 9.34 -0.66 -11.71
CA ASP A 24 8.49 -1.05 -10.60
C ASP A 24 8.02 -2.51 -10.80
N VAL A 25 8.08 -3.29 -9.73
CA VAL A 25 7.56 -4.65 -9.67
C VAL A 25 6.32 -4.63 -8.78
N VAL A 26 5.19 -5.07 -9.33
CA VAL A 26 3.92 -5.18 -8.62
C VAL A 26 3.56 -6.66 -8.49
N VAL A 27 3.46 -7.15 -7.27
CA VAL A 27 3.19 -8.57 -6.97
C VAL A 27 1.82 -8.70 -6.34
N PHE A 28 0.91 -9.41 -6.99
CA PHE A 28 -0.37 -9.85 -6.45
C PHE A 28 -0.21 -11.26 -5.92
N THR A 29 -0.43 -11.43 -4.62
CA THR A 29 -0.35 -12.74 -3.99
C THR A 29 -1.62 -13.56 -4.18
N ASP A 30 -1.54 -14.86 -3.90
CA ASP A 30 -2.72 -15.73 -3.77
C ASP A 30 -3.71 -15.22 -2.70
N ASN A 31 -4.99 -15.50 -2.90
CA ASN A 31 -6.02 -15.36 -1.88
C ASN A 31 -5.73 -16.34 -0.72
N LEU A 32 -5.51 -15.78 0.47
CA LEU A 32 -5.18 -16.50 1.70
C LEU A 32 -6.29 -17.42 2.19
N MET A 33 -7.50 -17.26 1.66
CA MET A 33 -8.62 -18.16 1.92
C MET A 33 -8.43 -19.51 1.20
N HIS A 34 -7.58 -19.59 0.17
CA HIS A 34 -7.26 -20.85 -0.51
C HIS A 34 -6.23 -21.72 0.21
N THR A 35 -5.30 -21.11 0.94
CA THR A 35 -4.08 -21.80 1.42
C THR A 35 -4.19 -22.34 2.85
N GLY A 36 -5.33 -22.17 3.53
CA GLY A 36 -5.54 -22.69 4.90
C GLY A 36 -4.62 -22.10 5.97
N LEU A 37 -3.60 -21.33 5.59
CA LEU A 37 -2.70 -20.58 6.47
C LEU A 37 -3.45 -19.58 7.35
N SER A 38 -4.62 -19.11 6.87
CA SER A 38 -5.55 -18.28 7.62
C SER A 38 -6.09 -18.95 8.90
N GLY A 39 -6.01 -20.28 9.03
CA GLY A 39 -6.63 -21.04 10.13
C GLY A 39 -5.71 -21.55 11.25
N VAL A 40 -4.37 -21.56 11.10
CA VAL A 40 -3.51 -22.42 11.96
C VAL A 40 -2.49 -21.68 12.86
N LYS A 41 -2.38 -20.34 12.88
CA LYS A 41 -1.38 -19.66 13.74
C LYS A 41 -1.85 -18.41 14.48
N THR A 42 -3.09 -18.39 14.97
CA THR A 42 -3.68 -17.28 15.75
C THR A 42 -3.19 -17.14 17.21
N LEU A 43 -2.02 -17.70 17.57
CA LEU A 43 -1.49 -17.62 18.95
C LEU A 43 -0.05 -17.11 19.05
N ASN A 44 0.58 -16.71 17.95
CA ASN A 44 1.95 -16.16 18.01
C ASN A 44 1.95 -14.67 17.66
N LYS A 45 2.44 -13.83 18.57
CA LYS A 45 2.46 -12.35 18.48
C LYS A 45 3.20 -11.79 17.23
N ASN A 46 3.82 -12.65 16.42
CA ASN A 46 4.55 -12.32 15.19
C ASN A 46 3.86 -12.84 13.90
N ALA A 47 2.57 -13.22 13.93
CA ALA A 47 1.87 -13.85 12.80
C ALA A 47 1.83 -13.03 11.48
N PRO A 48 1.67 -11.69 11.45
CA PRO A 48 1.56 -10.94 10.19
C PRO A 48 2.86 -10.72 9.43
N LEU A 49 4.00 -10.54 10.12
CA LEU A 49 5.32 -10.51 9.46
C LEU A 49 5.62 -11.86 8.80
N ASN A 50 5.10 -12.94 9.38
CA ASN A 50 5.16 -14.26 8.79
C ASN A 50 4.16 -14.42 7.64
N GLU A 51 2.95 -13.85 7.71
CA GLU A 51 1.93 -14.03 6.67
C GLU A 51 2.40 -13.46 5.33
N LEU A 52 2.72 -12.17 5.25
CA LEU A 52 3.15 -11.55 3.99
C LEU A 52 4.41 -12.23 3.42
N ASN A 53 5.45 -12.41 4.24
CA ASN A 53 6.70 -13.02 3.77
C ASN A 53 6.50 -14.48 3.34
N SER A 54 5.65 -15.25 4.03
CA SER A 54 5.35 -16.63 3.62
C SER A 54 4.61 -16.65 2.30
N VAL A 55 3.61 -15.77 2.15
CA VAL A 55 2.77 -15.71 0.96
C VAL A 55 3.56 -15.22 -0.26
N LEU A 56 4.45 -14.25 -0.09
CA LEU A 56 5.39 -13.85 -1.14
C LEU A 56 6.30 -15.02 -1.55
N ARG A 57 6.90 -15.72 -0.58
CA ARG A 57 7.73 -16.91 -0.89
C ARG A 57 6.94 -17.98 -1.64
N GLU A 58 5.70 -18.23 -1.22
CA GLU A 58 4.82 -19.18 -1.91
C GLU A 58 4.49 -18.72 -3.32
N THR A 59 4.20 -17.43 -3.51
CA THR A 59 3.94 -16.83 -4.82
C THR A 59 5.12 -17.06 -5.76
N PHE A 60 6.34 -16.71 -5.34
CA PHE A 60 7.53 -16.85 -6.17
C PHE A 60 8.00 -18.30 -6.36
N SER A 61 7.75 -19.19 -5.38
CA SER A 61 8.21 -20.58 -5.47
C SER A 61 7.22 -21.50 -6.18
N HIS A 62 5.91 -21.21 -6.12
CA HIS A 62 4.86 -22.12 -6.59
C HIS A 62 3.71 -21.43 -7.32
N GLY A 63 3.58 -20.11 -7.23
CA GLY A 63 2.45 -19.35 -7.76
C GLY A 63 2.62 -18.85 -9.19
N ILE A 64 3.82 -18.92 -9.76
CA ILE A 64 4.09 -18.38 -11.10
C ILE A 64 3.79 -19.43 -12.17
N GLY A 65 2.75 -19.16 -12.96
CA GLY A 65 2.35 -19.94 -14.13
C GLY A 65 2.49 -19.18 -15.45
N GLU A 66 1.98 -19.77 -16.54
CA GLU A 66 2.15 -19.29 -17.92
C GLU A 66 1.68 -17.84 -18.14
N ASN A 67 0.63 -17.40 -17.44
CA ASN A 67 0.04 -16.06 -17.57
C ASN A 67 0.24 -15.18 -16.33
N SER A 68 1.15 -15.55 -15.43
CA SER A 68 1.38 -14.82 -14.19
C SER A 68 2.10 -13.49 -14.40
N ILE A 69 2.80 -13.30 -15.52
CA ILE A 69 3.69 -12.16 -15.72
C ILE A 69 3.19 -11.28 -16.85
N THR A 70 3.06 -9.98 -16.59
CA THR A 70 2.77 -8.96 -17.59
C THR A 70 3.78 -7.83 -17.45
N HIS A 71 4.36 -7.39 -18.56
CA HIS A 71 5.36 -6.33 -18.56
C HIS A 71 4.89 -5.15 -19.42
N ASP A 72 4.60 -4.03 -18.77
CA ASP A 72 4.41 -2.73 -19.42
C ASP A 72 5.78 -2.04 -19.57
N ARG A 73 6.39 -2.22 -20.74
CA ARG A 73 7.72 -1.67 -21.06
C ARG A 73 7.73 -0.15 -21.18
N GLU A 74 6.59 0.46 -21.49
CA GLU A 74 6.48 1.92 -21.63
C GLU A 74 6.49 2.59 -20.26
N LYS A 75 5.76 2.01 -19.30
CA LYS A 75 5.71 2.50 -17.91
C LYS A 75 6.82 1.95 -17.03
N GLY A 76 7.55 0.93 -17.48
CA GLY A 76 8.56 0.24 -16.68
C GLY A 76 7.94 -0.52 -15.51
N ILE A 77 6.77 -1.15 -15.72
CA ILE A 77 6.05 -1.89 -14.68
C ILE A 77 6.01 -3.37 -15.03
N LEU A 78 6.53 -4.21 -14.13
CA LEU A 78 6.40 -5.66 -14.16
C LEU A 78 5.32 -6.10 -13.17
N VAL A 79 4.23 -6.63 -13.67
CA VAL A 79 3.15 -7.20 -12.86
C VAL A 79 3.32 -8.71 -12.77
N ILE A 80 3.33 -9.24 -11.56
CA ILE A 80 3.37 -10.66 -11.24
C ILE A 80 2.09 -11.00 -10.47
N LYS A 81 1.31 -11.96 -10.94
CA LYS A 81 0.09 -12.46 -10.31
C LYS A 81 0.21 -13.94 -9.99
N ASP A 82 -0.07 -14.32 -8.76
CA ASP A 82 -0.16 -15.73 -8.40
C ASP A 82 -1.29 -16.41 -9.20
N ALA A 83 -0.95 -17.41 -10.00
CA ALA A 83 -1.92 -18.13 -10.84
C ALA A 83 -2.97 -18.88 -10.01
N ARG A 84 -2.66 -19.19 -8.74
CA ARG A 84 -3.56 -19.91 -7.83
C ARG A 84 -4.67 -19.00 -7.29
N ASP A 85 -4.54 -17.69 -7.42
CA ASP A 85 -5.57 -16.73 -7.03
C ASP A 85 -6.85 -16.88 -7.87
N ALA A 86 -6.73 -17.35 -9.11
CA ALA A 86 -7.88 -17.59 -9.99
C ALA A 86 -8.74 -18.81 -9.59
N ARG A 87 -8.40 -19.51 -8.51
CA ARG A 87 -9.20 -20.64 -8.02
C ARG A 87 -10.57 -20.15 -7.56
N ASP A 88 -11.60 -20.84 -8.03
CA ASP A 88 -12.96 -20.59 -7.56
C ASP A 88 -13.15 -21.19 -6.15
N LEU A 89 -13.53 -20.35 -5.20
CA LEU A 89 -13.95 -20.77 -3.85
C LEU A 89 -15.36 -21.37 -3.82
N GLY A 90 -16.04 -21.43 -4.97
CA GLY A 90 -17.38 -21.97 -5.10
C GLY A 90 -18.48 -21.01 -4.65
N THR A 91 -18.15 -19.74 -4.39
CA THR A 91 -19.13 -18.73 -3.96
C THR A 91 -19.45 -17.75 -5.10
N ARG A 92 -20.64 -17.91 -5.69
CA ARG A 92 -21.22 -16.92 -6.62
C ARG A 92 -21.86 -15.77 -5.84
N ASP A 93 -21.06 -15.08 -5.03
CA ASP A 93 -21.58 -13.93 -4.29
C ASP A 93 -21.71 -12.73 -5.22
N VAL A 94 -22.83 -12.01 -5.09
CA VAL A 94 -23.09 -10.77 -5.82
C VAL A 94 -22.07 -9.73 -5.37
N VAL A 95 -21.47 -9.01 -6.32
CA VAL A 95 -20.43 -8.01 -6.03
C VAL A 95 -20.94 -6.94 -5.04
N ASP A 96 -22.22 -6.56 -5.13
CA ASP A 96 -22.85 -5.56 -4.27
C ASP A 96 -22.95 -6.00 -2.78
N ASP A 97 -22.95 -7.32 -2.53
CA ASP A 97 -22.99 -7.90 -1.18
C ASP A 97 -21.61 -7.92 -0.51
N LEU A 98 -20.56 -7.50 -1.22
CA LEU A 98 -19.22 -7.41 -0.66
C LEU A 98 -19.01 -6.07 0.05
N GLU A 99 -18.33 -6.14 1.18
CA GLU A 99 -17.65 -5.03 1.82
C GLU A 99 -16.15 -5.21 1.64
N ILE A 100 -15.49 -4.18 1.11
CA ILE A 100 -14.08 -4.25 0.70
C ILE A 100 -13.27 -3.27 1.54
N THR A 101 -12.29 -3.79 2.25
CA THR A 101 -11.30 -2.95 2.94
C THR A 101 -9.96 -3.04 2.24
N ALA A 102 -9.43 -1.90 1.81
CA ALA A 102 -8.05 -1.75 1.34
C ALA A 102 -7.24 -0.99 2.39
N LYS A 103 -6.26 -1.65 3.01
CA LYS A 103 -5.31 -1.03 3.93
C LYS A 103 -3.96 -0.88 3.25
N ILE A 104 -3.51 0.35 3.08
CA ILE A 104 -2.27 0.70 2.40
C ILE A 104 -1.18 1.01 3.44
N PHE A 105 -0.13 0.19 3.45
CA PHE A 105 1.05 0.34 4.29
C PHE A 105 2.13 1.11 3.52
N PHE A 106 2.49 2.29 4.02
CA PHE A 106 3.57 3.13 3.49
C PHE A 106 4.87 2.89 4.25
N MET A 107 5.97 2.86 3.52
CA MET A 107 7.33 2.73 4.09
C MET A 107 7.94 4.08 4.53
N GLU A 108 7.21 5.17 4.36
CA GLU A 108 7.63 6.53 4.71
C GLU A 108 6.44 7.37 5.18
N TYR A 109 6.72 8.36 6.04
CA TYR A 109 5.71 9.34 6.43
C TYR A 109 5.54 10.43 5.37
N PRO A 110 4.35 11.07 5.30
CA PRO A 110 4.15 12.25 4.45
C PRO A 110 5.10 13.37 4.86
N ASN A 111 5.72 13.97 3.86
CA ASN A 111 6.57 15.16 3.95
C ASN A 111 6.39 16.01 2.69
N PRO A 112 6.86 17.27 2.66
CA PRO A 112 6.57 18.19 1.56
C PRO A 112 7.00 17.70 0.19
N ASP A 113 8.01 16.81 0.12
CA ASP A 113 8.59 16.33 -1.13
C ASP A 113 7.88 15.08 -1.68
N ASN A 114 7.14 14.33 -0.85
CA ASN A 114 6.54 13.05 -1.24
C ASN A 114 5.00 13.01 -1.30
N VAL A 115 4.28 14.07 -0.90
CA VAL A 115 2.79 14.07 -0.89
C VAL A 115 2.20 13.66 -2.23
N ALA A 116 2.65 14.26 -3.34
CA ALA A 116 2.15 13.92 -4.68
C ALA A 116 2.48 12.48 -5.08
N GLY A 117 3.64 11.96 -4.66
CA GLY A 117 4.03 10.58 -4.89
C GLY A 117 3.18 9.58 -4.08
N LEU A 118 2.80 9.94 -2.85
CA LEU A 118 1.91 9.15 -2.00
C LEU A 118 0.48 9.12 -2.57
N GLU A 119 -0.05 10.27 -2.99
CA GLU A 119 -1.35 10.38 -3.64
C GLU A 119 -1.42 9.48 -4.89
N ALA A 120 -0.46 9.63 -5.82
CA ALA A 120 -0.38 8.80 -7.02
C ALA A 120 -0.27 7.29 -6.69
N SER A 121 0.45 6.96 -5.61
CA SER A 121 0.56 5.56 -5.15
C SER A 121 -0.77 5.04 -4.60
N ILE A 122 -1.55 5.86 -3.89
CA ILE A 122 -2.89 5.49 -3.42
C ILE A 122 -3.79 5.21 -4.60
N GLU A 123 -3.89 6.14 -5.54
CA GLU A 123 -4.74 6.01 -6.74
C GLU A 123 -4.42 4.73 -7.51
N GLN A 124 -3.14 4.50 -7.77
CA GLN A 124 -2.69 3.29 -8.46
C GLN A 124 -3.06 2.02 -7.69
N ASN A 125 -2.92 2.00 -6.36
CA ASN A 125 -3.25 0.82 -5.55
C ASN A 125 -4.76 0.60 -5.43
N LEU A 126 -5.58 1.66 -5.42
CA LEU A 126 -7.04 1.53 -5.49
C LEU A 126 -7.47 0.88 -6.80
N GLU A 127 -6.90 1.33 -7.93
CA GLU A 127 -7.15 0.71 -9.24
C GLU A 127 -6.70 -0.75 -9.28
N PHE A 128 -5.52 -1.07 -8.72
CA PHE A 128 -5.07 -2.46 -8.62
C PHE A 128 -6.03 -3.34 -7.83
N VAL A 129 -6.57 -2.85 -6.70
CA VAL A 129 -7.56 -3.60 -5.91
C VAL A 129 -8.86 -3.77 -6.68
N LYS A 130 -9.38 -2.69 -7.30
CA LYS A 130 -10.61 -2.69 -8.10
C LYS A 130 -10.52 -3.68 -9.27
N ASP A 131 -9.44 -3.60 -10.05
CA ASP A 131 -9.18 -4.48 -11.19
C ASP A 131 -8.97 -5.93 -10.80
N HIS A 132 -8.34 -6.17 -9.64
CA HIS A 132 -8.09 -7.52 -9.15
C HIS A 132 -9.37 -8.19 -8.66
N LEU A 133 -10.17 -7.48 -7.86
CA LEU A 133 -11.42 -8.01 -7.29
C LEU A 133 -12.62 -7.90 -8.25
N LYS A 134 -12.46 -7.23 -9.40
CA LYS A 134 -13.52 -6.97 -10.39
C LYS A 134 -14.69 -6.18 -9.79
N VAL A 135 -14.35 -5.11 -9.08
CA VAL A 135 -15.29 -4.24 -8.36
C VAL A 135 -15.07 -2.79 -8.77
N ASN A 136 -16.13 -1.98 -8.70
CA ASN A 136 -16.07 -0.58 -9.09
C ASN A 136 -15.75 0.37 -7.93
N ARG A 137 -15.83 -0.11 -6.68
CA ARG A 137 -15.72 0.72 -5.48
C ARG A 137 -15.08 -0.05 -4.34
N ILE A 138 -14.40 0.68 -3.47
CA ILE A 138 -13.84 0.18 -2.20
C ILE A 138 -14.67 0.75 -1.06
N ASP A 139 -14.98 -0.03 -0.02
CA ASP A 139 -15.80 0.50 1.08
C ASP A 139 -14.94 1.27 2.07
N ASN A 140 -13.84 0.66 2.52
CA ASN A 140 -12.96 1.22 3.54
C ASN A 140 -11.54 1.38 2.99
N LEU A 141 -11.03 2.61 2.88
CA LEU A 141 -9.62 2.89 2.64
C LEU A 141 -8.93 3.25 3.96
N ILE A 142 -7.89 2.51 4.33
CA ILE A 142 -7.15 2.72 5.59
C ILE A 142 -5.67 3.00 5.29
N LEU A 143 -5.15 4.12 5.76
CA LEU A 143 -3.73 4.44 5.62
C LEU A 143 -2.95 4.01 6.86
N ALA A 144 -1.90 3.23 6.66
CA ALA A 144 -0.96 2.83 7.71
C ALA A 144 0.44 3.31 7.34
N PHE A 145 1.06 4.06 8.23
CA PHE A 145 2.43 4.54 8.04
C PHE A 145 3.34 3.74 8.97
N SER A 146 4.17 2.88 8.38
CA SER A 146 5.06 1.97 9.12
C SER A 146 6.46 2.00 8.48
N PRO A 147 7.24 3.06 8.71
CA PRO A 147 8.60 3.11 8.19
C PRO A 147 9.46 2.01 8.80
N ALA A 148 10.27 1.38 7.96
CA ALA A 148 11.03 0.17 8.29
C ALA A 148 12.04 0.35 9.45
N GLU A 149 12.40 1.59 9.78
CA GLU A 149 13.23 1.89 10.95
C GLU A 149 12.62 3.02 11.78
N PRO A 150 12.51 2.87 13.11
CA PRO A 150 12.54 4.04 13.96
C PRO A 150 13.89 4.68 13.68
N LYS A 151 13.92 5.82 13.00
CA LYS A 151 15.13 6.65 12.97
C LYS A 151 15.47 6.90 14.43
N GLU A 152 16.46 6.18 14.97
CA GLU A 152 17.12 6.53 16.22
C GLU A 152 17.32 8.02 16.16
N HIS A 153 16.73 8.72 17.12
CA HIS A 153 16.91 10.13 17.39
C HIS A 153 17.51 10.88 16.21
N ILE A 154 16.67 11.49 15.36
CA ILE A 154 17.10 12.73 14.74
C ILE A 154 17.52 13.58 15.94
N LYS A 155 18.81 13.61 16.24
CA LYS A 155 19.44 14.66 17.01
C LYS A 155 19.10 15.86 16.18
N ILE A 156 18.00 16.51 16.54
CA ILE A 156 17.68 17.85 16.11
C ILE A 156 18.88 18.62 16.65
N SER A 157 19.91 18.74 15.80
CA SER A 157 20.93 19.75 15.98
C SER A 157 20.12 21.03 16.03
N SER A 158 19.98 21.53 17.24
CA SER A 158 19.47 22.84 17.57
C SER A 158 20.04 23.82 16.56
N LEU A 159 19.22 24.19 15.57
CA LEU A 159 19.19 25.48 14.92
C LEU A 159 18.02 25.45 13.91
N GLU A 160 16.95 26.15 14.29
CA GLU A 160 15.99 26.79 13.38
C GLU A 160 15.09 25.91 12.49
N SER A 161 13.98 25.42 13.05
CA SER A 161 12.69 25.46 12.35
C SER A 161 11.52 25.21 13.30
N THR A 162 10.59 26.16 13.33
CA THR A 162 9.36 26.22 14.13
C THR A 162 8.25 25.28 13.65
N LYS A 163 8.60 24.17 12.98
CA LYS A 163 7.62 23.21 12.43
C LYS A 163 7.44 22.03 13.37
N LYS A 164 6.19 21.79 13.78
CA LYS A 164 5.77 20.76 14.75
C LYS A 164 6.00 19.36 14.17
N HIS A 165 7.23 18.86 14.22
CA HIS A 165 7.53 17.45 13.98
C HIS A 165 7.18 16.66 15.25
N HIS A 166 5.98 16.07 15.29
CA HIS A 166 5.59 15.13 16.35
C HIS A 166 5.58 13.71 15.79
N ASN A 167 6.28 12.78 16.46
CA ASN A 167 6.28 11.34 16.15
C ASN A 167 6.65 10.94 14.71
N GLY A 168 7.41 11.79 13.99
CA GLY A 168 8.04 11.44 12.72
C GLY A 168 7.24 11.76 11.44
N TYR A 169 6.01 12.28 11.53
CA TYR A 169 5.25 12.77 10.38
C TYR A 169 5.06 14.29 10.40
N ASP A 170 5.05 14.91 9.22
CA ASP A 170 4.78 16.34 9.05
C ASP A 170 3.26 16.54 8.96
N LEU A 171 2.66 17.20 9.96
CA LEU A 171 1.21 17.38 10.05
C LEU A 171 0.65 18.12 8.83
N ASP A 172 1.34 19.14 8.32
CA ASP A 172 0.92 19.90 7.15
C ASP A 172 0.87 19.02 5.89
N SER A 173 1.90 18.20 5.68
CA SER A 173 1.95 17.25 4.56
C SER A 173 0.90 16.16 4.68
N PHE A 174 0.67 15.64 5.90
CA PHE A 174 -0.43 14.71 6.14
C PHE A 174 -1.78 15.37 5.83
N CYS A 175 -2.03 16.59 6.31
CA CYS A 175 -3.29 17.31 6.06
C CYS A 175 -3.51 17.59 4.57
N LYS A 176 -2.45 17.90 3.81
CA LYS A 176 -2.53 18.05 2.34
C LYS A 176 -2.96 16.74 1.69
N LEU A 177 -2.26 15.63 1.98
CA LEU A 177 -2.61 14.30 1.47
C LEU A 177 -4.05 13.93 1.85
N TRP A 178 -4.40 14.13 3.12
CA TRP A 178 -5.71 13.78 3.67
C TRP A 178 -6.84 14.58 3.01
N SER A 179 -6.64 15.87 2.76
CA SER A 179 -7.63 16.71 2.09
C SER A 179 -7.88 16.27 0.64
N LEU A 180 -6.83 15.85 -0.07
CA LEU A 180 -6.95 15.28 -1.43
C LEU A 180 -7.78 13.99 -1.41
N LEU A 181 -7.55 13.13 -0.42
CA LEU A 181 -8.33 11.90 -0.25
C LEU A 181 -9.78 12.17 0.14
N ARG A 182 -10.07 13.23 0.89
CA ARG A 182 -11.47 13.64 1.15
C ARG A 182 -12.20 14.06 -0.10
N ILE A 183 -11.53 14.72 -1.05
CA ILE A 183 -12.11 15.01 -2.37
C ILE A 183 -12.41 13.71 -3.11
N ARG A 184 -11.47 12.75 -3.12
CA ARG A 184 -11.65 11.42 -3.74
C ARG A 184 -12.82 10.65 -3.12
N GLN A 185 -12.98 10.71 -1.79
CA GLN A 185 -14.13 10.13 -1.09
C GLN A 185 -15.46 10.72 -1.57
N GLN A 186 -15.52 12.04 -1.80
CA GLN A 186 -16.71 12.70 -2.35
C GLN A 186 -17.01 12.30 -3.80
N LEU A 187 -16.00 11.83 -4.54
CA LEU A 187 -16.13 11.27 -5.89
C LEU A 187 -16.49 9.77 -5.88
N ASP A 188 -16.76 9.20 -4.71
CA ASP A 188 -17.15 7.78 -4.50
C ASP A 188 -16.07 6.75 -4.89
N ASP A 189 -14.79 7.16 -4.89
CA ASP A 189 -13.66 6.20 -5.04
C ASP A 189 -13.62 5.19 -3.88
N PHE A 190 -14.02 5.65 -2.70
CA PHE A 190 -14.25 4.82 -1.52
C PHE A 190 -15.25 5.47 -0.56
N SER A 191 -15.87 4.68 0.32
CA SER A 191 -16.94 5.19 1.20
C SER A 191 -16.41 5.82 2.49
N ARG A 192 -15.41 5.17 3.10
CA ARG A 192 -14.87 5.53 4.41
C ARG A 192 -13.37 5.66 4.35
N LEU A 193 -12.86 6.70 5.00
CA LEU A 193 -11.43 6.99 5.08
C LEU A 193 -10.94 6.80 6.50
N GLY A 194 -9.93 5.96 6.67
CA GLY A 194 -9.39 5.56 7.95
C GLY A 194 -7.88 5.70 8.06
N VAL A 195 -7.41 5.64 9.30
CA VAL A 195 -5.99 5.60 9.68
C VAL A 195 -5.72 4.35 10.51
N SER A 196 -4.44 3.97 10.61
CA SER A 196 -3.96 2.94 11.53
C SER A 196 -3.15 3.57 12.65
N ASP A 197 -3.42 3.15 13.88
CA ASP A 197 -2.61 3.42 15.07
C ASP A 197 -2.41 4.90 15.38
N PHE A 198 -3.42 5.73 15.07
CA PHE A 198 -3.40 7.13 15.48
C PHE A 198 -3.69 7.24 16.98
N SER A 199 -2.75 7.83 17.71
CA SER A 199 -2.93 8.14 19.13
C SER A 199 -3.99 9.23 19.35
N LEU A 200 -4.50 9.35 20.58
CA LEU A 200 -5.41 10.44 20.98
C LEU A 200 -4.83 11.81 20.62
N LYS A 201 -3.53 12.03 20.86
CA LYS A 201 -2.85 13.29 20.56
C LYS A 201 -2.91 13.62 19.06
N MET A 202 -2.64 12.63 18.20
CA MET A 202 -2.67 12.81 16.75
C MET A 202 -4.08 13.12 16.25
N LEU A 203 -5.10 12.46 16.81
CA LEU A 203 -6.50 12.74 16.48
C LEU A 203 -6.92 14.14 16.94
N GLN A 204 -6.50 14.57 18.13
CA GLN A 204 -6.76 15.93 18.62
C GLN A 204 -6.07 16.98 17.73
N GLU A 205 -4.81 16.77 17.37
CA GLU A 205 -4.08 17.65 16.45
C GLU A 205 -4.78 17.74 15.10
N LEU A 206 -5.25 16.61 14.55
CA LEU A 206 -5.97 16.58 13.29
C LEU A 206 -7.35 17.28 13.38
N LYS A 207 -8.04 17.15 14.53
CA LYS A 207 -9.32 17.84 14.80
C LYS A 207 -9.19 19.36 14.72
N ASP A 208 -8.04 19.89 15.13
CA ASP A 208 -7.75 21.33 15.09
C ASP A 208 -7.40 21.84 13.68
N THR A 209 -7.40 20.96 12.68
CA THR A 209 -7.16 21.29 11.26
C THR A 209 -8.45 21.25 10.44
N SER A 210 -8.42 21.85 9.25
CA SER A 210 -9.52 21.78 8.29
C SER A 210 -9.59 20.46 7.51
N ALA A 211 -8.65 19.52 7.71
CA ALA A 211 -8.58 18.28 6.92
C ALA A 211 -9.65 17.25 7.33
N GLY A 212 -10.17 17.36 8.56
CA GLY A 212 -11.23 16.50 9.09
C GLY A 212 -10.75 15.18 9.70
N LEU A 213 -11.53 14.64 10.64
CA LEU A 213 -11.22 13.42 11.40
C LEU A 213 -11.57 12.15 10.62
N PRO A 214 -10.80 11.06 10.74
CA PRO A 214 -11.08 9.79 10.07
C PRO A 214 -12.40 9.15 10.49
N ASP A 215 -12.99 8.38 9.59
CA ASP A 215 -14.19 7.57 9.84
C ASP A 215 -13.85 6.29 10.63
N ILE A 216 -12.59 5.83 10.51
CA ILE A 216 -12.07 4.61 11.13
C ILE A 216 -10.66 4.88 11.69
N ASN A 217 -10.38 4.43 12.90
CA ASN A 217 -9.02 4.29 13.40
C ASN A 217 -8.78 2.82 13.80
N GLN A 218 -7.91 2.14 13.05
CA GLN A 218 -7.53 0.77 13.35
C GLN A 218 -6.41 0.73 14.39
N ILE A 219 -6.67 0.18 15.56
CA ILE A 219 -5.69 0.05 16.66
C ILE A 219 -5.15 -1.38 16.72
N LYS A 220 -3.86 -1.56 16.93
CA LYS A 220 -3.28 -2.89 17.17
C LYS A 220 -3.92 -3.59 18.36
N LEU A 221 -4.19 -4.88 18.20
CA LEU A 221 -4.77 -5.73 19.24
C LEU A 221 -3.90 -5.76 20.51
N SER A 222 -2.58 -5.68 20.36
CA SER A 222 -1.65 -5.58 21.50
C SER A 222 -1.81 -4.31 22.33
N GLU A 223 -2.40 -3.27 21.76
CA GLU A 223 -2.67 -1.98 22.43
C GLU A 223 -4.12 -1.91 22.92
N CYS A 224 -4.99 -2.85 22.54
CA CYS A 224 -6.40 -2.87 22.94
C CYS A 224 -6.61 -3.10 24.44
N GLU A 225 -5.77 -3.92 25.09
CA GLU A 225 -5.90 -4.23 26.54
C GLU A 225 -5.62 -3.02 27.46
N GLY A 226 -5.07 -1.92 26.91
CA GLY A 226 -4.74 -0.69 27.62
C GLY A 226 -5.33 0.57 26.98
N LEU A 227 -6.36 0.43 26.15
CA LEU A 227 -7.01 1.57 25.49
C LEU A 227 -7.48 2.59 26.55
N SER A 228 -6.93 3.81 26.49
CA SER A 228 -7.31 4.87 27.42
C SER A 228 -8.78 5.24 27.26
N GLU A 229 -9.50 5.42 28.36
CA GLU A 229 -10.90 5.89 28.37
C GLU A 229 -11.06 7.19 27.57
N SER A 230 -10.07 8.09 27.64
CA SER A 230 -10.03 9.33 26.88
C SER A 230 -10.05 9.12 25.35
N LEU A 231 -9.39 8.08 24.84
CA LEU A 231 -9.41 7.75 23.40
C LEU A 231 -10.77 7.20 22.98
N LEU A 232 -11.36 6.31 23.78
CA LEU A 232 -12.71 5.78 23.54
C LEU A 232 -13.73 6.91 23.51
N GLN A 233 -13.72 7.77 24.52
CA GLN A 233 -14.64 8.91 24.62
C GLN A 233 -14.45 9.89 23.46
N PHE A 234 -13.21 10.18 23.09
CA PHE A 234 -12.93 11.04 21.93
C PHE A 234 -13.47 10.42 20.64
N ALA A 235 -13.23 9.13 20.40
CA ALA A 235 -13.70 8.44 19.20
C ALA A 235 -15.23 8.47 19.10
N VAL A 236 -15.94 8.11 20.17
CA VAL A 236 -17.41 8.16 20.25
C VAL A 236 -17.93 9.57 20.00
N SER A 237 -17.34 10.58 20.66
CA SER A 237 -17.80 11.98 20.55
C SER A 237 -17.59 12.59 19.17
N ASN A 238 -16.73 11.98 18.33
CA ASN A 238 -16.43 12.45 16.98
C ASN A 238 -16.81 11.44 15.90
N ASN A 239 -17.61 10.41 16.22
CA ASN A 239 -18.05 9.35 15.30
C ASN A 239 -16.90 8.62 14.58
N ILE A 240 -15.79 8.37 15.28
CA ILE A 240 -14.67 7.57 14.79
C ILE A 240 -14.89 6.13 15.23
N GLU A 241 -14.97 5.19 14.28
CA GLU A 241 -15.03 3.77 14.61
C GLU A 241 -13.63 3.24 14.97
N LEU A 242 -13.51 2.61 16.13
CA LEU A 242 -12.28 1.95 16.55
C LEU A 242 -12.35 0.47 16.22
N LEU A 243 -11.43 0.00 15.36
CA LEU A 243 -11.36 -1.40 14.93
C LEU A 243 -10.03 -2.00 15.37
N SER A 244 -10.03 -3.21 15.91
CA SER A 244 -8.78 -3.91 16.23
C SER A 244 -8.14 -4.48 14.96
N ASN A 245 -6.83 -4.32 14.80
CA ASN A 245 -6.04 -5.01 13.78
C ASN A 245 -4.94 -5.85 14.44
N THR A 246 -4.45 -6.87 13.76
CA THR A 246 -3.36 -7.72 14.29
C THR A 246 -2.03 -7.41 13.63
N ASP A 247 -1.86 -6.28 12.95
CA ASP A 247 -0.70 -6.01 12.11
C ASP A 247 0.60 -5.85 12.94
N VAL A 248 1.76 -6.05 12.30
CA VAL A 248 3.08 -5.93 12.93
C VAL A 248 3.74 -4.61 12.59
N ASP A 249 4.64 -4.18 13.48
CA ASP A 249 5.60 -3.13 13.18
C ASP A 249 6.61 -3.57 12.12
N SER A 250 6.88 -2.71 11.14
CA SER A 250 7.76 -2.97 9.99
C SER A 250 7.23 -4.08 9.07
N PHE A 251 6.25 -3.71 8.25
CA PHE A 251 5.48 -4.65 7.41
C PHE A 251 6.35 -5.46 6.43
N ILE A 252 7.31 -4.80 5.77
CA ILE A 252 8.25 -5.42 4.82
C ILE A 252 9.52 -4.56 4.67
N THR A 253 10.69 -5.19 4.56
CA THR A 253 11.99 -4.52 4.34
C THR A 253 12.57 -4.90 2.98
N PRO A 254 13.50 -4.12 2.40
CA PRO A 254 14.21 -4.53 1.19
C PRO A 254 14.87 -5.90 1.31
N LYS A 255 15.43 -6.19 2.49
CA LYS A 255 16.05 -7.50 2.79
C LYS A 255 15.02 -8.63 2.81
N SER A 256 13.90 -8.45 3.50
CA SER A 256 12.87 -9.50 3.58
C SER A 256 12.21 -9.75 2.23
N LEU A 257 11.94 -8.69 1.46
CA LEU A 257 11.41 -8.80 0.10
C LEU A 257 12.39 -9.52 -0.82
N THR A 258 13.65 -9.07 -0.88
CA THR A 258 14.68 -9.71 -1.69
C THR A 258 14.84 -11.19 -1.33
N ASN A 259 14.82 -11.53 -0.04
CA ASN A 259 14.83 -12.91 0.42
C ASN A 259 13.60 -13.72 -0.04
N ALA A 260 12.42 -13.10 -0.05
CA ALA A 260 11.19 -13.77 -0.49
C ALA A 260 11.16 -14.06 -1.99
N THR A 261 11.95 -13.33 -2.79
CA THR A 261 12.01 -13.46 -4.25
C THR A 261 13.21 -14.26 -4.75
N GLN A 262 14.03 -14.84 -3.86
CA GLN A 262 15.28 -15.54 -4.23
C GLN A 262 15.07 -16.75 -5.16
N SER A 263 13.90 -17.38 -5.13
CA SER A 263 13.57 -18.51 -5.98
C SER A 263 13.18 -18.10 -7.41
N PHE A 264 13.09 -16.81 -7.70
CA PHE A 264 12.64 -16.29 -8.99
C PHE A 264 13.74 -15.55 -9.72
N ASP A 265 13.97 -15.94 -10.98
CA ASP A 265 14.95 -15.30 -11.84
C ASP A 265 14.31 -14.14 -12.62
N PHE A 266 14.70 -12.91 -12.26
CA PHE A 266 14.25 -11.70 -12.92
C PHE A 266 15.05 -11.36 -14.20
N GLU A 267 16.24 -11.94 -14.39
CA GLU A 267 17.14 -11.58 -15.50
C GLU A 267 16.47 -11.65 -16.88
N PRO A 268 15.67 -12.69 -17.22
CA PRO A 268 14.98 -12.75 -18.51
C PRO A 268 13.97 -11.60 -18.74
N LEU A 269 13.50 -10.96 -17.66
CA LEU A 269 12.45 -9.94 -17.69
C LEU A 269 13.02 -8.51 -17.72
N LEU A 270 14.27 -8.34 -17.25
CA LEU A 270 14.96 -7.05 -17.20
C LEU A 270 15.48 -6.61 -18.58
N GLY A 271 15.62 -7.54 -19.54
CA GLY A 271 16.09 -7.22 -20.90
C GLY A 271 17.49 -6.61 -20.89
N ASP A 272 17.67 -5.45 -21.53
CA ASP A 272 18.97 -4.76 -21.59
C ASP A 272 19.31 -3.94 -20.32
N MET A 273 18.43 -3.96 -19.32
CA MET A 273 18.65 -3.23 -18.08
C MET A 273 19.72 -3.92 -17.23
N LYS A 274 20.83 -3.23 -16.97
CA LYS A 274 21.87 -3.73 -16.06
C LYS A 274 21.35 -3.65 -14.64
N SER A 275 21.18 -4.78 -13.96
CA SER A 275 20.85 -4.82 -12.54
C SER A 275 22.09 -5.16 -11.70
N LYS A 276 22.10 -4.75 -10.43
CA LYS A 276 22.92 -5.45 -9.44
C LYS A 276 22.40 -6.87 -9.31
N SER A 277 23.29 -7.87 -9.33
CA SER A 277 22.92 -9.27 -9.07
C SER A 277 23.33 -9.64 -7.65
N PRO A 278 22.41 -10.14 -6.79
CA PRO A 278 20.98 -10.35 -7.06
C PRO A 278 20.20 -9.03 -7.13
N LEU A 279 19.10 -9.03 -7.88
CA LEU A 279 18.21 -7.87 -8.00
C LEU A 279 17.70 -7.45 -6.62
N VAL A 280 17.93 -6.19 -6.26
CA VAL A 280 17.45 -5.64 -4.98
C VAL A 280 16.14 -4.92 -5.20
N LEU A 281 15.08 -5.41 -4.56
CA LEU A 281 13.76 -4.79 -4.57
C LEU A 281 13.56 -3.96 -3.30
N THR A 282 13.22 -2.69 -3.49
CA THR A 282 12.88 -1.77 -2.39
C THR A 282 11.36 -1.62 -2.33
N PRO A 283 10.68 -2.13 -1.28
CA PRO A 283 9.24 -1.97 -1.15
C PRO A 283 8.89 -0.49 -1.03
N ARG A 284 7.82 -0.08 -1.72
CA ARG A 284 7.26 1.27 -1.61
C ARG A 284 6.00 1.26 -0.77
N VAL A 285 5.10 0.36 -1.13
CA VAL A 285 3.76 0.27 -0.61
C VAL A 285 3.34 -1.19 -0.59
N VAL A 286 2.65 -1.60 0.46
CA VAL A 286 1.91 -2.86 0.47
C VAL A 286 0.45 -2.58 0.72
N THR A 287 -0.42 -3.11 -0.13
CA THR A 287 -1.86 -3.03 0.04
C THR A 287 -2.38 -4.38 0.50
N LYS A 288 -2.93 -4.42 1.71
CA LYS A 288 -3.69 -5.57 2.22
C LYS A 288 -5.15 -5.33 1.88
N TYR A 289 -5.75 -6.24 1.14
CA TYR A 289 -7.18 -6.19 0.88
C TYR A 289 -7.90 -7.34 1.62
N ASN A 290 -9.13 -7.08 2.02
CA ASN A 290 -10.07 -8.11 2.41
C ASN A 290 -11.46 -7.82 1.83
N THR A 291 -12.22 -8.88 1.63
CA THR A 291 -13.61 -8.81 1.19
C THR A 291 -14.46 -9.65 2.13
N ILE A 292 -15.50 -9.03 2.68
CA ILE A 292 -16.45 -9.67 3.60
C ILE A 292 -17.81 -9.68 2.92
N ILE A 293 -18.53 -10.79 3.02
CA ILE A 293 -19.93 -10.85 2.61
C ILE A 293 -20.77 -10.21 3.72
N LYS A 294 -21.33 -9.02 3.47
CA LYS A 294 -21.99 -8.15 4.47
C LYS A 294 -22.97 -8.90 5.38
N ASN A 295 -23.80 -9.76 4.79
CA ASN A 295 -24.88 -10.46 5.50
C ASN A 295 -24.48 -11.80 6.13
N ARG A 296 -23.21 -12.21 6.02
CA ARG A 296 -22.74 -13.51 6.52
C ARG A 296 -21.50 -13.41 7.40
N SER A 297 -20.83 -12.26 7.44
CA SER A 297 -19.54 -12.08 8.12
C SER A 297 -18.48 -13.10 7.69
N ILE A 298 -18.60 -13.60 6.46
CA ILE A 298 -17.67 -14.57 5.87
C ILE A 298 -16.62 -13.78 5.08
N VAL A 299 -15.35 -14.03 5.37
CA VAL A 299 -14.25 -13.52 4.55
C VAL A 299 -14.23 -14.30 3.24
N ARG A 300 -14.56 -13.62 2.13
CA ARG A 300 -14.55 -14.20 0.78
C ARG A 300 -13.13 -14.28 0.24
N SER A 301 -12.40 -13.17 0.33
CA SER A 301 -11.04 -13.07 -0.19
C SER A 301 -10.20 -12.15 0.70
N LYS A 302 -8.93 -12.50 0.87
CA LYS A 302 -7.93 -11.73 1.60
C LYS A 302 -6.59 -11.94 0.93
N GLY A 303 -5.84 -10.88 0.68
CA GLY A 303 -4.53 -10.98 0.03
C GLY A 303 -3.72 -9.69 0.10
N TYR A 304 -2.58 -9.71 -0.59
CA TYR A 304 -1.62 -8.61 -0.61
C TYR A 304 -1.24 -8.23 -2.03
N ILE A 305 -1.06 -6.93 -2.24
CA ILE A 305 -0.46 -6.35 -3.44
C ILE A 305 0.77 -5.58 -2.99
N VAL A 306 1.95 -5.99 -3.44
CA VAL A 306 3.23 -5.37 -3.08
C VAL A 306 3.75 -4.59 -4.27
N THR A 307 3.94 -3.28 -4.11
CA THR A 307 4.63 -2.44 -5.08
C THR A 307 6.05 -2.16 -4.60
N ALA A 308 7.05 -2.53 -5.41
CA ALA A 308 8.45 -2.32 -5.12
C ALA A 308 9.17 -1.71 -6.32
N THR A 309 10.28 -1.02 -6.07
CA THR A 309 11.17 -0.53 -7.13
C THR A 309 12.43 -1.38 -7.18
N ALA A 310 12.79 -1.82 -8.37
CA ALA A 310 14.04 -2.50 -8.66
C ALA A 310 15.21 -1.52 -8.68
N GLN A 311 16.30 -1.87 -8.00
CA GLN A 311 17.58 -1.17 -8.13
C GLN A 311 18.34 -1.73 -9.32
N ILE A 312 18.16 -1.05 -10.46
CA ILE A 312 18.80 -1.34 -11.75
C ILE A 312 20.05 -0.48 -11.87
#